data_AF-A0A0R0F3X5-F1
#
_entry.id   AF-A0A0R0F3X5-F1
#
_cell.length_a   1.000
_cell.length_b   1.000
_cell.length_c   1.000
_cell.angle_alpha   90.00
_cell.angle_beta   90.00
_cell.angle_gamma   90.00
#
_symmetry.space_group_name_H-M   'P 1'
#
loop_
_entity.id
_entity.type
_entity.pdbx_description
1 polymer ?
#
loop_
_entity_poly.entity_id
_entity_poly.type
_entity_poly.pdbx_seq_one_letter_code
_entity_poly.pdbx_strand_id
1 'polypeptide(L)'
;MLSATLPVSLTSAKGSSLAFSRRMVPSGHRLSPATLTGVSLSRAPLTLRCSSLSNTPSYVEEGRKFVEASKNGNLIPLCQSIFADQLTPVLAYRILVKEDDWEAPSFLLESAEPSYHASSVGRYSVLGANPTMEVVAKENKVTIIDHESGNLTEEIVDDPMVIPRKISEGWKPYLIDELPDAFCGGWAGYFSYDTVRYVEKKKLPFSNAPEDDRNLADIHLGLYENVIVFDHVEKKAYVILWVRVDRYSSAESAYKDGMERLEKLVAKLQDGQPPRLAPGSVDLHTHHFGPSLKKSSMTSEAYKEAVLQAKEHIKAGDIFQIVLSQRFERRTFADPFEIYRALRVVNPSPYMAYLQARGCILVASSPEILTRVKKNKIMNRPLAGTARRGKTPEEDARFEAILLRDEKQCAEHVMLVDLGRNDVGKEFLFCRLQKVVLSKLKSL
;
A
#
# COMPACT_ATOMS: atom_id res chain seq x y z
N MET A 1 -53.73 39.32 30.20
CA MET A 1 -53.17 40.49 30.91
C MET A 1 -51.73 40.66 30.47
N LEU A 2 -51.35 41.90 30.13
CA LEU A 2 -50.12 42.41 29.49
C LEU A 2 -48.83 42.06 30.26
N SER A 3 -47.59 42.10 29.74
CA SER A 3 -46.88 43.05 28.84
C SER A 3 -45.54 42.39 28.39
N ALA A 4 -45.14 42.32 27.11
CA ALA A 4 -44.22 43.23 26.34
C ALA A 4 -42.93 43.67 27.10
N THR A 5 -41.69 43.63 26.59
CA THR A 5 -41.16 44.14 25.28
C THR A 5 -39.75 43.56 24.92
N LEU A 6 -39.39 43.64 23.62
CA LEU A 6 -38.11 43.29 22.92
C LEU A 6 -37.20 44.55 22.68
N PRO A 7 -36.17 44.59 21.78
CA PRO A 7 -34.82 43.95 21.74
C PRO A 7 -33.65 44.95 21.36
N VAL A 8 -32.49 44.43 20.87
CA VAL A 8 -31.36 45.09 20.10
C VAL A 8 -30.23 45.76 20.94
N SER A 9 -28.95 45.93 20.55
CA SER A 9 -27.82 45.14 19.99
C SER A 9 -26.53 46.05 20.03
N LEU A 10 -25.34 45.49 19.69
CA LEU A 10 -24.14 46.14 19.08
C LEU A 10 -22.95 46.76 19.89
N THR A 11 -21.75 46.20 19.62
CA THR A 11 -20.40 46.76 19.29
C THR A 11 -19.49 47.57 20.25
N SER A 12 -18.22 47.06 20.34
CA SER A 12 -16.88 47.68 20.22
C SER A 12 -16.44 48.89 21.07
N ALA A 13 -15.24 48.83 21.69
CA ALA A 13 -14.13 49.79 21.49
C ALA A 13 -12.87 49.48 22.34
N LYS A 14 -11.75 50.04 21.89
CA LYS A 14 -10.32 49.86 22.23
C LYS A 14 -9.83 50.62 23.49
N GLY A 15 -8.62 50.26 23.95
CA GLY A 15 -7.68 51.09 24.74
C GLY A 15 -7.04 50.25 25.86
N SER A 16 -5.75 50.29 26.19
CA SER A 16 -4.65 51.22 25.90
C SER A 16 -3.31 50.54 26.23
N SER A 17 -2.24 51.03 25.61
CA SER A 17 -0.84 50.69 25.87
C SER A 17 -0.33 51.30 27.18
N LEU A 18 0.77 50.75 27.72
CA LEU A 18 1.89 51.52 28.28
C LEU A 18 3.10 50.60 28.50
N ALA A 19 4.23 50.98 27.87
CA ALA A 19 5.57 50.47 28.13
C ALA A 19 6.33 51.47 29.02
N PHE A 20 7.33 51.01 29.78
CA PHE A 20 8.70 51.57 29.90
C PHE A 20 9.42 50.98 31.13
N SER A 21 10.60 50.39 30.94
CA SER A 21 11.90 51.00 31.33
C SER A 21 13.02 49.96 31.49
N ARG A 22 14.19 50.28 30.92
CA ARG A 22 15.50 49.60 31.05
C ARG A 22 16.30 50.26 32.19
N ARG A 23 17.11 49.49 32.95
CA ARG A 23 18.60 49.53 32.95
C ARG A 23 19.28 48.89 34.19
N MET A 24 20.35 48.14 33.87
CA MET A 24 21.72 48.09 34.44
C MET A 24 22.11 47.25 35.67
N VAL A 25 23.37 46.79 35.56
CA VAL A 25 24.22 45.77 36.25
C VAL A 25 24.86 46.31 37.57
N PRO A 26 25.49 45.48 38.44
CA PRO A 26 26.95 45.11 38.38
C PRO A 26 27.28 43.66 38.87
N SER A 27 28.19 42.88 38.26
CA SER A 27 29.66 42.67 38.44
C SER A 27 30.12 41.69 39.57
N GLY A 28 31.10 40.80 39.24
CA GLY A 28 31.84 39.95 40.20
C GLY A 28 32.60 38.75 39.58
N HIS A 29 33.93 38.75 39.67
CA HIS A 29 34.96 37.84 39.07
C HIS A 29 34.97 36.41 39.69
N ARG A 30 35.67 35.34 39.21
CA ARG A 30 37.04 35.18 38.67
C ARG A 30 37.29 33.68 38.30
N LEU A 31 38.12 33.37 37.28
CA LEU A 31 39.22 32.36 37.25
C LEU A 31 39.62 31.98 35.80
N SER A 32 40.92 31.76 35.58
CA SER A 32 41.61 31.60 34.28
C SER A 32 42.16 30.14 34.11
N PRO A 33 43.06 29.81 33.15
CA PRO A 33 42.74 29.04 31.93
C PRO A 33 43.57 27.74 31.73
N ALA A 34 43.16 26.80 30.86
CA ALA A 34 44.08 25.90 30.13
C ALA A 34 43.39 25.09 29.01
N THR A 35 43.94 25.24 27.80
CA THR A 35 44.09 24.32 26.65
C THR A 35 43.32 23.00 26.60
N LEU A 36 42.56 22.81 25.51
CA LEU A 36 42.36 21.51 24.86
C LEU A 36 42.46 21.65 23.33
N THR A 37 43.17 20.68 22.79
CA THR A 37 43.68 20.46 21.44
C THR A 37 42.61 20.42 20.34
N GLY A 38 42.93 21.01 19.20
CA GLY A 38 42.10 20.95 17.99
C GLY A 38 42.04 19.56 17.38
N VAL A 39 40.83 19.15 17.00
CA VAL A 39 40.59 18.07 16.03
C VAL A 39 39.90 18.72 14.84
N SER A 40 40.60 18.72 13.71
CA SER A 40 40.10 19.17 12.41
C SER A 40 39.01 18.21 11.93
N LEU A 41 37.76 18.68 11.90
CA LEU A 41 36.68 18.01 11.18
C LEU A 41 36.67 18.56 9.75
N SER A 42 37.29 17.82 8.83
CA SER A 42 37.15 18.05 7.39
C SER A 42 35.70 17.83 6.98
N ARG A 43 34.92 18.92 6.90
CA ARG A 43 33.64 18.92 6.18
C ARG A 43 33.94 18.83 4.69
N ALA A 44 33.79 17.64 4.12
CA ALA A 44 33.64 17.52 2.67
C ALA A 44 32.38 18.32 2.26
N PRO A 45 32.47 19.21 1.25
CA PRO A 45 31.30 19.92 0.77
C PRO A 45 30.36 18.91 0.10
N LEU A 46 29.14 18.79 0.62
CA LEU A 46 28.02 18.17 -0.10
C LEU A 46 27.75 19.03 -1.34
N THR A 47 28.24 18.58 -2.50
CA THR A 47 27.95 19.20 -3.78
C THR A 47 26.52 18.83 -4.19
N LEU A 48 25.57 19.69 -3.86
CA LEU A 48 24.23 19.67 -4.44
C LEU A 48 24.33 20.07 -5.92
N ARG A 49 24.36 19.09 -6.82
CA ARG A 49 24.09 19.32 -8.24
C ARG A 49 22.58 19.42 -8.44
N CYS A 50 22.06 20.64 -8.46
CA CYS A 50 20.73 20.93 -8.97
C CYS A 50 20.87 21.27 -10.45
N SER A 51 20.45 20.37 -11.34
CA SER A 51 20.48 20.59 -12.79
C SER A 51 19.09 20.36 -13.37
N SER A 52 18.56 21.37 -14.05
CA SER A 52 17.39 21.26 -14.91
C SER A 52 17.77 20.46 -16.16
N LEU A 53 17.54 19.13 -16.17
CA LEU A 53 17.59 18.22 -17.34
C LEU A 53 18.82 18.24 -18.28
N SER A 54 19.86 19.05 -18.02
CA SER A 54 20.96 19.29 -18.96
C SER A 54 22.32 18.75 -18.52
N ASN A 55 22.42 18.13 -17.35
CA ASN A 55 23.63 17.47 -16.85
C ASN A 55 23.32 16.05 -16.34
N THR A 56 22.58 15.29 -17.13
CA THR A 56 22.58 13.83 -17.09
C THR A 56 24.02 13.34 -17.40
N PRO A 57 24.48 12.19 -16.86
CA PRO A 57 25.61 11.49 -17.46
C PRO A 57 25.37 11.39 -18.96
N SER A 58 26.42 11.48 -19.79
CA SER A 58 26.18 11.34 -21.23
C SER A 58 25.44 10.03 -21.47
N TYR A 59 24.45 10.03 -22.37
CA TYR A 59 23.66 8.83 -22.72
C TYR A 59 24.56 7.62 -23.07
N VAL A 60 25.78 7.91 -23.51
CA VAL A 60 26.87 6.96 -23.75
C VAL A 60 27.35 6.27 -22.47
N GLU A 61 27.51 7.00 -21.37
CA GLU A 61 27.95 6.45 -20.08
C GLU A 61 26.87 5.61 -19.40
N GLU A 62 25.60 6.02 -19.49
CA GLU A 62 24.47 5.20 -19.02
C GLU A 62 24.33 3.91 -19.84
N GLY A 63 24.50 4.00 -21.17
CA GLY A 63 24.54 2.82 -22.03
C GLY A 63 25.67 1.85 -21.66
N ARG A 64 26.88 2.36 -21.35
CA ARG A 64 27.99 1.51 -20.88
C ARG A 64 27.67 0.81 -19.56
N LYS A 65 27.08 1.53 -18.59
CA LYS A 65 26.66 0.93 -17.31
C LYS A 65 25.62 -0.16 -17.52
N PHE A 66 24.66 0.06 -18.42
CA PHE A 66 23.64 -0.93 -18.77
C PHE A 66 24.27 -2.19 -19.38
N VAL A 67 25.18 -2.01 -20.34
CA VAL A 67 25.90 -3.14 -20.97
C VAL A 67 26.72 -3.90 -19.93
N GLU A 68 27.39 -3.23 -19.00
CA GLU A 68 28.12 -3.89 -17.92
C GLU A 68 27.19 -4.65 -16.97
N ALA A 69 26.05 -4.06 -16.59
CA ALA A 69 25.02 -4.72 -15.78
C ALA A 69 24.48 -5.99 -16.47
N SER A 70 24.32 -5.95 -17.80
CA SER A 70 23.84 -7.08 -18.60
C SER A 70 24.76 -8.31 -18.60
N LYS A 71 26.03 -8.15 -18.20
CA LYS A 71 26.95 -9.29 -18.02
C LYS A 71 26.65 -10.09 -16.75
N ASN A 72 26.01 -9.46 -15.76
CA ASN A 72 25.75 -10.02 -14.44
C ASN A 72 24.27 -10.36 -14.21
N GLY A 73 23.37 -9.95 -15.11
CA GLY A 73 21.94 -10.24 -15.06
C GLY A 73 21.31 -10.11 -16.45
N ASN A 74 20.13 -10.71 -16.64
CA ASN A 74 19.37 -10.61 -17.90
C ASN A 74 18.13 -9.71 -17.78
N LEU A 75 17.84 -9.20 -16.58
CA LEU A 75 16.72 -8.31 -16.31
C LEU A 75 17.25 -7.04 -15.66
N ILE A 76 17.39 -5.98 -16.46
CA ILE A 76 18.11 -4.76 -16.08
C ILE A 76 17.13 -3.60 -15.96
N PRO A 77 17.09 -2.88 -14.82
CA PRO A 77 16.21 -1.74 -14.65
C PRO A 77 16.82 -0.50 -15.32
N LEU A 78 15.96 0.25 -15.99
CA LEU A 78 16.18 1.65 -16.34
C LEU A 78 15.32 2.50 -15.41
N CYS A 79 15.89 3.59 -14.90
CA CYS A 79 15.23 4.42 -13.91
C CYS A 79 15.50 5.89 -14.17
N GLN A 80 14.43 6.69 -14.25
CA GLN A 80 14.51 8.14 -14.35
C GLN A 80 13.72 8.78 -13.22
N SER A 81 14.35 9.69 -12.48
CA SER A 81 13.69 10.46 -11.43
C SER A 81 13.20 11.80 -11.95
N ILE A 82 11.95 12.15 -11.66
CA ILE A 82 11.35 13.46 -11.93
C ILE A 82 10.87 14.11 -10.64
N PHE A 83 10.71 15.44 -10.62
CA PHE A 83 10.06 16.11 -9.50
C PHE A 83 8.58 15.74 -9.43
N ALA A 84 8.09 15.53 -8.20
CA ALA A 84 6.70 15.16 -7.92
C ALA A 84 5.91 16.30 -7.26
N ASP A 85 6.33 17.55 -7.48
CA ASP A 85 5.69 18.75 -6.94
C ASP A 85 4.36 19.08 -7.65
N GLN A 86 4.28 18.82 -8.95
CA GLN A 86 3.06 19.01 -9.75
C GLN A 86 2.33 17.69 -10.06
N LEU A 87 3.00 16.56 -9.91
CA LEU A 87 2.46 15.24 -10.21
C LEU A 87 2.18 14.48 -8.91
N THR A 88 0.90 14.13 -8.67
CA THR A 88 0.50 13.29 -7.53
C THR A 88 0.27 11.85 -7.98
N PRO A 89 0.31 10.84 -7.08
CA PRO A 89 -0.01 9.46 -7.43
C PRO A 89 -1.39 9.30 -8.08
N VAL A 90 -2.38 10.07 -7.61
CA VAL A 90 -3.76 10.06 -8.14
C VAL A 90 -3.79 10.58 -9.57
N LEU A 91 -3.08 11.68 -9.85
CA LEU A 91 -3.01 12.25 -11.21
C LEU A 91 -2.23 11.34 -12.15
N ALA A 92 -1.09 10.82 -11.71
CA ALA A 92 -0.29 9.89 -12.50
C ALA A 92 -1.08 8.63 -12.86
N TYR A 93 -1.82 8.06 -11.92
CA TYR A 93 -2.71 6.93 -12.20
C TYR A 93 -3.69 7.24 -13.32
N ARG A 94 -4.35 8.39 -13.27
CA ARG A 94 -5.37 8.80 -14.25
C ARG A 94 -4.80 9.28 -15.58
N ILE A 95 -3.53 9.67 -15.63
CA ILE A 95 -2.80 9.86 -16.90
C ILE A 95 -2.54 8.51 -17.58
N LEU A 96 -2.29 7.45 -16.81
CA LEU A 96 -1.97 6.13 -17.35
C LEU A 96 -3.20 5.30 -17.69
N VAL A 97 -4.26 5.40 -16.88
CA VAL A 97 -5.50 4.64 -17.00
C VAL A 97 -6.68 5.59 -17.16
N LYS A 98 -7.36 5.48 -18.29
CA LYS A 98 -8.52 6.34 -18.60
C LYS A 98 -9.69 6.03 -17.67
N GLU A 99 -10.59 6.99 -17.51
CA GLU A 99 -11.75 6.87 -16.61
C GLU A 99 -12.71 5.76 -17.02
N ASP A 100 -12.86 5.53 -18.32
CA ASP A 100 -13.76 4.55 -18.94
C ASP A 100 -13.13 3.16 -19.14
N ASP A 101 -11.84 3.00 -18.85
CA ASP A 101 -11.11 1.76 -19.06
C ASP A 101 -11.10 0.87 -17.80
N TRP A 102 -12.26 0.29 -17.50
CA TRP A 102 -12.49 -0.47 -16.26
C TRP A 102 -11.85 -1.85 -16.27
N GLU A 103 -11.56 -2.38 -17.46
CA GLU A 103 -10.96 -3.70 -17.67
C GLU A 103 -9.43 -3.65 -17.83
N ALA A 104 -8.82 -2.46 -17.88
CA ALA A 104 -7.37 -2.30 -17.94
C ALA A 104 -6.71 -2.70 -16.60
N PRO A 105 -5.96 -3.81 -16.54
CA PRO A 105 -5.34 -4.24 -15.32
C PRO A 105 -4.32 -3.21 -14.85
N SER A 106 -4.47 -2.76 -13.61
CA SER A 106 -3.70 -1.64 -13.09
C SER A 106 -3.84 -1.56 -11.58
N PHE A 107 -2.90 -0.88 -10.93
CA PHE A 107 -2.95 -0.69 -9.49
C PHE A 107 -2.40 0.66 -9.06
N LEU A 108 -2.89 1.13 -7.92
CA LEU A 108 -2.32 2.20 -7.11
C LEU A 108 -2.29 1.70 -5.66
N LEU A 109 -1.08 1.54 -5.13
CA LEU A 109 -0.81 1.14 -3.76
C LEU A 109 -0.27 2.34 -2.99
N GLU A 110 -0.94 2.69 -1.90
CA GLU A 110 -0.51 3.76 -1.01
C GLU A 110 -0.42 3.24 0.42
N SER A 111 0.41 3.88 1.21
CA SER A 111 0.50 3.62 2.64
C SER A 111 0.22 4.91 3.38
N ALA A 112 -0.52 4.84 4.48
CA ALA A 112 -0.65 5.91 5.44
C ALA A 112 -0.27 5.38 6.83
N GLU A 113 0.51 6.15 7.57
CA GLU A 113 0.79 5.89 8.97
C GLU A 113 -0.28 6.60 9.82
N PRO A 114 -1.21 5.86 10.43
CA PRO A 114 -2.20 6.45 11.31
C PRO A 114 -1.49 6.94 12.58
N SER A 115 -1.39 8.27 12.76
CA SER A 115 -0.97 8.86 14.03
C SER A 115 -2.15 9.49 14.77
N TYR A 116 -1.97 9.71 16.08
CA TYR A 116 -3.01 10.23 16.98
C TYR A 116 -3.56 11.60 16.53
N HIS A 117 -2.69 12.49 16.03
CA HIS A 117 -3.07 13.86 15.63
C HIS A 117 -3.30 14.02 14.13
N ALA A 118 -2.54 13.33 13.28
CA ALA A 118 -2.65 13.41 11.83
C ALA A 118 -2.17 12.13 11.16
N SER A 119 -2.93 11.57 10.24
CA SER A 119 -2.41 10.47 9.42
C SER A 119 -1.32 11.04 8.51
N SER A 120 -0.10 10.50 8.57
CA SER A 120 0.95 10.86 7.62
C SER A 120 0.91 9.91 6.45
N VAL A 121 1.14 10.41 5.24
CA VAL A 121 1.36 9.55 4.08
C VAL A 121 2.65 8.77 4.33
N GLY A 122 2.63 7.46 4.14
CA GLY A 122 3.81 6.62 4.17
C GLY A 122 4.81 7.07 3.10
N ARG A 123 6.08 6.68 3.22
CA ARG A 123 7.13 7.23 2.34
C ARG A 123 6.85 7.02 0.85
N TYR A 124 6.28 5.87 0.49
CA TYR A 124 6.12 5.48 -0.91
C TYR A 124 4.65 5.28 -1.31
N SER A 125 4.30 5.76 -2.50
CA SER A 125 3.15 5.28 -3.28
C SER A 125 3.66 4.62 -4.54
N VAL A 126 3.05 3.50 -4.95
CA VAL A 126 3.47 2.76 -6.14
C VAL A 126 2.27 2.54 -7.04
N LEU A 127 2.43 2.77 -8.34
CA LEU A 127 1.40 2.47 -9.32
C LEU A 127 1.97 1.81 -10.56
N GLY A 128 1.15 0.99 -11.19
CA GLY A 128 1.46 0.26 -12.42
C GLY A 128 0.20 0.15 -13.26
N ALA A 129 0.36 0.20 -14.58
CA ALA A 129 -0.73 0.09 -15.54
C ALA A 129 -0.23 -0.69 -16.76
N ASN A 130 -1.14 -1.38 -17.46
CA ASN A 130 -0.86 -2.15 -18.67
C ASN A 130 0.27 -3.17 -18.44
N PRO A 131 0.00 -4.26 -17.69
CA PRO A 131 1.00 -5.29 -17.48
C PRO A 131 1.41 -5.90 -18.83
N THR A 132 2.66 -6.37 -18.94
CA THR A 132 3.13 -7.07 -20.14
C THR A 132 2.53 -8.47 -20.25
N MET A 133 2.15 -9.05 -19.11
CA MET A 133 1.54 -10.37 -19.04
C MET A 133 0.52 -10.45 -17.91
N GLU A 134 -0.52 -11.26 -18.08
CA GLU A 134 -1.49 -11.58 -17.04
C GLU A 134 -1.55 -13.09 -16.80
N VAL A 135 -1.73 -13.49 -15.54
CA VAL A 135 -2.04 -14.86 -15.12
C VAL A 135 -3.37 -14.81 -14.38
N VAL A 136 -4.40 -15.40 -14.99
CA VAL A 136 -5.75 -15.47 -14.44
C VAL A 136 -6.09 -16.94 -14.19
N ALA A 137 -6.45 -17.29 -12.97
CA ALA A 137 -6.78 -18.66 -12.60
C ALA A 137 -8.19 -18.75 -12.03
N LYS A 138 -8.94 -19.76 -12.46
CA LYS A 138 -10.20 -20.18 -11.85
C LYS A 138 -10.18 -21.70 -11.70
N GLU A 139 -10.24 -22.17 -10.46
CA GLU A 139 -9.94 -23.56 -10.13
C GLU A 139 -8.62 -24.00 -10.80
N ASN A 140 -8.60 -25.17 -11.41
CA ASN A 140 -7.41 -25.69 -12.08
C ASN A 140 -7.16 -25.09 -13.47
N LYS A 141 -8.05 -24.24 -13.99
CA LYS A 141 -7.88 -23.62 -15.30
C LYS A 141 -7.13 -22.30 -15.16
N VAL A 142 -5.99 -22.19 -15.84
CA VAL A 142 -5.17 -20.99 -15.90
C VAL A 142 -5.14 -20.44 -17.32
N THR A 143 -5.42 -19.15 -17.45
CA THR A 143 -5.27 -18.38 -18.67
C THR A 143 -4.09 -17.43 -18.52
N ILE A 144 -3.12 -17.53 -19.43
CA ILE A 144 -1.97 -16.63 -19.51
C ILE A 144 -2.14 -15.76 -20.75
N ILE A 145 -2.12 -14.45 -20.54
CA ILE A 145 -2.29 -13.43 -21.59
C ILE A 145 -0.95 -12.69 -21.72
N ASP A 146 -0.24 -12.89 -22.83
CA ASP A 146 0.98 -12.14 -23.16
C ASP A 146 0.62 -11.00 -24.10
N HIS A 147 0.65 -9.76 -23.58
CA HIS A 147 0.29 -8.56 -24.33
C HIS A 147 1.37 -8.10 -25.31
N GLU A 148 2.62 -8.54 -25.12
CA GLU A 148 3.71 -8.21 -26.03
C GLU A 148 3.63 -9.06 -27.30
N SER A 149 3.40 -10.37 -27.16
CA SER A 149 3.23 -11.25 -28.31
C SER A 149 1.79 -11.29 -28.84
N GLY A 150 0.81 -10.81 -28.07
CA GLY A 150 -0.62 -10.92 -28.37
C GLY A 150 -1.17 -12.35 -28.23
N ASN A 151 -0.48 -13.22 -27.46
CA ASN A 151 -0.85 -14.63 -27.34
C ASN A 151 -1.69 -14.85 -26.10
N LEU A 152 -2.71 -15.71 -26.23
CA LEU A 152 -3.48 -16.24 -25.12
C LEU A 152 -3.27 -17.75 -25.07
N THR A 153 -2.87 -18.24 -23.90
CA THR A 153 -2.69 -19.68 -23.66
C THR A 153 -3.54 -20.12 -22.47
N GLU A 154 -4.07 -21.33 -22.54
CA GLU A 154 -4.81 -21.95 -21.46
C GLU A 154 -4.13 -23.26 -21.07
N GLU A 155 -3.91 -23.47 -19.79
CA GLU A 155 -3.41 -24.72 -19.25
C GLU A 155 -4.22 -25.16 -18.02
N ILE A 156 -4.29 -26.47 -17.81
CA ILE A 156 -4.87 -27.05 -16.60
C ILE A 156 -3.72 -27.43 -15.68
N VAL A 157 -3.68 -26.85 -14.48
CA VAL A 157 -2.62 -27.10 -13.51
C VAL A 157 -3.19 -27.34 -12.11
N ASP A 158 -2.48 -28.17 -11.36
CA ASP A 158 -2.89 -28.56 -10.00
C ASP A 158 -2.80 -27.41 -8.99
N ASP A 159 -1.82 -26.52 -9.15
CA ASP A 159 -1.60 -25.33 -8.32
C ASP A 159 -1.26 -24.15 -9.23
N PRO A 160 -2.21 -23.23 -9.48
CA PRO A 160 -1.96 -22.05 -10.30
C PRO A 160 -0.88 -21.09 -9.75
N MET A 161 -0.55 -21.14 -8.45
CA MET A 161 0.47 -20.26 -7.86
C MET A 161 1.89 -20.54 -8.37
N VAL A 162 2.11 -21.70 -9.01
CA VAL A 162 3.42 -22.04 -9.61
C VAL A 162 3.68 -21.30 -10.93
N ILE A 163 2.64 -20.76 -11.58
CA ILE A 163 2.75 -20.19 -12.93
C ILE A 163 3.61 -18.93 -12.99
N PRO A 164 3.41 -17.92 -12.12
CA PRO A 164 4.31 -16.76 -12.07
C PRO A 164 5.78 -17.17 -11.85
N ARG A 165 6.02 -18.19 -11.02
CA ARG A 165 7.38 -18.72 -10.76
C ARG A 165 7.97 -19.37 -12.01
N LYS A 166 7.20 -20.20 -12.71
CA LYS A 166 7.61 -20.86 -13.97
C LYS A 166 7.92 -19.84 -15.06
N ILE A 167 7.10 -18.81 -15.21
CA ILE A 167 7.32 -17.72 -16.18
C ILE A 167 8.58 -16.92 -15.84
N SER A 168 8.80 -16.65 -14.56
CA SER A 168 9.96 -15.91 -14.07
C SER A 168 11.23 -16.75 -13.89
N GLU A 169 11.20 -18.03 -14.28
CA GLU A 169 12.32 -18.94 -14.14
C GLU A 169 13.49 -18.48 -15.03
N GLY A 170 14.70 -18.46 -14.47
CA GLY A 170 15.90 -17.99 -15.18
C GLY A 170 16.05 -16.47 -15.26
N TRP A 171 15.09 -15.68 -14.78
CA TRP A 171 15.29 -14.22 -14.64
C TRP A 171 16.28 -13.94 -13.51
N LYS A 172 17.28 -13.12 -13.83
CA LYS A 172 18.38 -12.69 -12.97
C LYS A 172 18.35 -11.15 -12.94
N PRO A 173 17.47 -10.56 -12.10
CA PRO A 173 17.38 -9.12 -11.96
C PRO A 173 18.69 -8.54 -11.41
N TYR A 174 19.22 -7.53 -12.09
CA TYR A 174 20.37 -6.77 -11.61
C TYR A 174 19.88 -5.56 -10.80
N LEU A 175 20.22 -5.50 -9.52
CA LEU A 175 19.82 -4.40 -8.64
C LEU A 175 20.84 -3.26 -8.73
N ILE A 176 20.35 -2.05 -9.01
CA ILE A 176 21.14 -0.81 -9.01
C ILE A 176 20.82 0.01 -7.75
N ASP A 177 21.78 0.81 -7.29
CA ASP A 177 21.65 1.60 -6.05
C ASP A 177 20.61 2.73 -6.17
N GLU A 178 20.30 3.14 -7.39
CA GLU A 178 19.34 4.21 -7.71
C GLU A 178 17.87 3.81 -7.48
N LEU A 179 17.58 2.51 -7.33
CA LEU A 179 16.21 2.05 -7.11
C LEU A 179 15.71 2.43 -5.70
N PRO A 180 14.47 2.93 -5.57
CA PRO A 180 13.89 3.19 -4.25
C PRO A 180 13.68 1.89 -3.48
N ASP A 181 13.67 1.98 -2.14
CA ASP A 181 13.48 0.84 -1.25
C ASP A 181 12.00 0.39 -1.14
N ALA A 182 11.35 0.26 -2.31
CA ALA A 182 9.94 -0.02 -2.54
C ALA A 182 9.75 -1.12 -3.61
N PHE A 183 8.50 -1.48 -3.89
CA PHE A 183 8.19 -2.34 -5.04
C PHE A 183 8.54 -1.60 -6.34
N CYS A 184 9.49 -2.13 -7.10
CA CYS A 184 10.01 -1.49 -8.31
C CYS A 184 9.56 -2.19 -9.61
N GLY A 185 8.66 -3.17 -9.53
CA GLY A 185 8.20 -3.96 -10.68
C GLY A 185 8.09 -5.44 -10.33
N GLY A 186 7.36 -6.18 -11.17
CA GLY A 186 7.07 -7.61 -11.00
C GLY A 186 5.57 -7.91 -10.95
N TRP A 187 5.22 -9.04 -10.35
CA TRP A 187 3.84 -9.49 -10.26
C TRP A 187 3.04 -8.70 -9.22
N ALA A 188 1.92 -8.12 -9.64
CA ALA A 188 0.97 -7.44 -8.76
C ALA A 188 -0.47 -7.85 -9.10
N GLY A 189 -1.31 -7.98 -8.09
CA GLY A 189 -2.68 -8.45 -8.26
C GLY A 189 -3.25 -9.01 -6.97
N TYR A 190 -4.15 -9.98 -7.05
CA TYR A 190 -4.76 -10.60 -5.89
C TYR A 190 -4.76 -12.13 -5.94
N PHE A 191 -4.80 -12.70 -4.74
CA PHE A 191 -5.14 -14.09 -4.45
C PHE A 191 -6.44 -14.07 -3.64
N SER A 192 -7.49 -14.75 -4.11
CA SER A 192 -8.76 -14.86 -3.39
C SER A 192 -8.62 -15.80 -2.19
N TYR A 193 -9.62 -15.82 -1.31
CA TYR A 193 -9.67 -16.78 -0.21
C TYR A 193 -9.64 -18.24 -0.72
N ASP A 194 -10.30 -18.52 -1.85
CA ASP A 194 -10.39 -19.88 -2.41
C ASP A 194 -9.04 -20.44 -2.88
N THR A 195 -7.98 -19.63 -2.92
CA THR A 195 -6.62 -20.14 -3.11
C THR A 195 -6.17 -21.12 -2.03
N VAL A 196 -6.76 -21.07 -0.83
CA VAL A 196 -6.53 -22.07 0.22
C VAL A 196 -6.88 -23.49 -0.23
N ARG A 197 -7.80 -23.65 -1.19
CA ARG A 197 -8.24 -24.95 -1.71
C ARG A 197 -7.17 -25.64 -2.56
N TYR A 198 -6.24 -24.88 -3.15
CA TYR A 198 -5.07 -25.45 -3.83
C TYR A 198 -4.06 -26.04 -2.84
N VAL A 199 -4.05 -25.57 -1.59
CA VAL A 199 -3.10 -26.00 -0.55
C VAL A 199 -3.72 -27.10 0.32
N GLU A 200 -4.92 -26.87 0.86
CA GLU A 200 -5.63 -27.80 1.75
C GLU A 200 -6.61 -28.71 0.96
N LYS A 201 -6.19 -29.20 -0.22
CA LYS A 201 -7.03 -29.97 -1.18
C LYS A 201 -7.87 -31.08 -0.55
N LYS A 202 -7.30 -31.79 0.43
CA LYS A 202 -7.98 -32.91 1.12
C LYS A 202 -9.09 -32.45 2.05
N LYS A 203 -8.94 -31.29 2.68
CA LYS A 203 -9.90 -30.77 3.67
C LYS A 203 -10.91 -29.81 3.04
N LEU A 204 -10.50 -29.08 2.01
CA LEU A 204 -11.29 -28.05 1.34
C LEU A 204 -11.28 -28.23 -0.19
N PRO A 205 -11.74 -29.38 -0.72
CA PRO A 205 -11.82 -29.55 -2.17
C PRO A 205 -12.80 -28.56 -2.80
N PHE A 206 -12.58 -28.21 -4.07
CA PHE A 206 -13.50 -27.35 -4.84
C PHE A 206 -14.90 -27.96 -4.98
N SER A 207 -15.02 -29.29 -5.04
CA SER A 207 -16.31 -30.00 -5.06
C SER A 207 -17.21 -29.71 -3.85
N ASN A 208 -16.61 -29.29 -2.72
CA ASN A 208 -17.32 -28.96 -1.48
C ASN A 208 -17.30 -27.44 -1.22
N ALA A 209 -16.96 -26.62 -2.23
CA ALA A 209 -17.07 -25.18 -2.11
C ALA A 209 -18.56 -24.77 -2.01
N PRO A 210 -18.87 -23.69 -1.27
CA PRO A 210 -20.15 -23.03 -1.39
C PRO A 210 -20.40 -22.59 -2.85
N GLU A 211 -21.66 -22.36 -3.20
CA GLU A 211 -22.03 -21.83 -4.51
C GLU A 211 -21.27 -20.52 -4.81
N ASP A 212 -20.60 -20.47 -5.96
CA ASP A 212 -19.91 -19.27 -6.42
C ASP A 212 -20.90 -18.33 -7.12
N ASP A 213 -21.35 -17.33 -6.39
CA ASP A 213 -22.32 -16.33 -6.85
C ASP A 213 -21.69 -15.08 -7.48
N ARG A 214 -20.35 -15.02 -7.54
CA ARG A 214 -19.62 -13.87 -8.12
C ARG A 214 -18.79 -14.22 -9.34
N ASN A 215 -18.43 -15.50 -9.52
CA ASN A 215 -17.60 -15.98 -10.61
C ASN A 215 -16.30 -15.16 -10.77
N LEU A 216 -15.64 -14.88 -9.64
CA LEU A 216 -14.33 -14.20 -9.65
C LEU A 216 -13.23 -15.21 -9.91
N ALA A 217 -12.14 -14.75 -10.52
CA ALA A 217 -10.90 -15.51 -10.55
C ALA A 217 -10.39 -15.76 -9.12
N ASP A 218 -9.77 -16.91 -8.91
CA ASP A 218 -9.09 -17.21 -7.65
C ASP A 218 -7.74 -16.51 -7.57
N ILE A 219 -7.11 -16.29 -8.73
CA ILE A 219 -5.86 -15.53 -8.86
C ILE A 219 -5.99 -14.62 -10.08
N HIS A 220 -5.59 -13.36 -9.92
CA HIS A 220 -5.38 -12.46 -11.05
C HIS A 220 -4.13 -11.64 -10.79
N LEU A 221 -3.05 -11.92 -11.53
CA LEU A 221 -1.76 -11.24 -11.40
C LEU A 221 -1.35 -10.64 -12.74
N GLY A 222 -0.95 -9.38 -12.75
CA GLY A 222 -0.27 -8.74 -13.86
C GLY A 222 1.24 -8.65 -13.62
N LEU A 223 2.05 -8.86 -14.65
CA LEU A 223 3.49 -8.65 -14.65
C LEU A 223 3.77 -7.22 -15.09
N TYR A 224 4.17 -6.36 -14.15
CA TYR A 224 4.42 -4.94 -14.41
C TYR A 224 5.92 -4.68 -14.50
N GLU A 225 6.43 -4.60 -15.71
CA GLU A 225 7.81 -4.17 -15.99
C GLU A 225 7.96 -2.64 -15.86
N ASN A 226 6.86 -1.91 -16.00
CA ASN A 226 6.80 -0.45 -15.86
C ASN A 226 6.05 -0.06 -14.60
N VAL A 227 6.69 0.66 -13.69
CA VAL A 227 6.03 1.20 -12.48
C VAL A 227 6.51 2.62 -12.19
N ILE A 228 5.66 3.37 -11.49
CA ILE A 228 5.98 4.71 -11.00
C ILE A 228 5.96 4.65 -9.47
N VAL A 229 7.08 5.00 -8.86
CA VAL A 229 7.24 5.04 -7.39
C VAL A 229 7.40 6.49 -6.94
N PHE A 230 6.44 6.98 -6.18
CA PHE A 230 6.52 8.31 -5.56
C PHE A 230 7.22 8.20 -4.22
N ASP A 231 8.30 8.98 -4.02
CA ASP A 231 8.92 9.20 -2.72
C ASP A 231 8.44 10.55 -2.15
N HIS A 232 7.53 10.47 -1.19
CA HIS A 232 6.91 11.64 -0.56
C HIS A 232 7.86 12.41 0.36
N VAL A 233 8.98 11.80 0.77
CA VAL A 233 10.00 12.45 1.60
C VAL A 233 10.95 13.23 0.71
N GLU A 234 11.44 12.62 -0.37
CA GLU A 234 12.36 13.25 -1.32
C GLU A 234 11.66 14.15 -2.35
N LYS A 235 10.32 14.11 -2.43
CA LYS A 235 9.49 14.85 -3.40
C LYS A 235 9.83 14.52 -4.86
N LYS A 236 10.10 13.23 -5.11
CA LYS A 236 10.44 12.69 -6.44
C LYS A 236 9.48 11.58 -6.83
N ALA A 237 9.32 11.39 -8.13
CA ALA A 237 8.76 10.17 -8.70
C ALA A 237 9.84 9.45 -9.50
N TYR A 238 10.05 8.18 -9.23
CA TYR A 238 10.90 7.28 -9.99
C TYR A 238 10.04 6.59 -11.04
N VAL A 239 10.35 6.81 -12.31
CA VAL A 239 9.78 6.06 -13.44
C VAL A 239 10.75 4.93 -13.74
N ILE A 240 10.30 3.70 -13.53
CA ILE A 240 11.13 2.50 -13.58
C ILE A 240 10.60 1.60 -14.68
N LEU A 241 11.51 1.13 -15.55
CA LEU A 241 11.24 0.19 -16.63
C LEU A 241 12.25 -0.96 -16.53
N TRP A 242 11.78 -2.19 -16.46
CA TRP A 242 12.63 -3.38 -16.50
C TRP A 242 12.81 -3.89 -17.94
N VAL A 243 14.06 -4.11 -18.34
CA VAL A 243 14.42 -4.60 -19.69
C VAL A 243 14.96 -6.02 -19.60
N ARG A 244 14.32 -6.95 -20.32
CA ARG A 244 14.82 -8.31 -20.54
C ARG A 244 15.80 -8.36 -21.70
N VAL A 245 17.09 -8.43 -21.40
CA VAL A 245 18.18 -8.31 -22.39
C VAL A 245 18.21 -9.50 -23.35
N ASP A 246 17.82 -10.67 -22.87
CA ASP A 246 17.75 -11.93 -23.63
C ASP A 246 16.74 -11.90 -24.79
N ARG A 247 15.86 -10.90 -24.83
CA ARG A 247 14.91 -10.68 -25.93
C ARG A 247 15.47 -9.86 -27.10
N TYR A 248 16.70 -9.39 -26.99
CA TYR A 248 17.34 -8.53 -27.98
C TYR A 248 18.58 -9.18 -28.57
N SER A 249 18.98 -8.72 -29.76
CA SER A 249 20.20 -9.20 -30.41
C SER A 249 21.48 -8.74 -29.72
N SER A 250 21.41 -7.65 -28.94
CA SER A 250 22.54 -7.08 -28.20
C SER A 250 22.05 -6.24 -27.01
N ALA A 251 22.90 -6.08 -25.99
CA ALA A 251 22.60 -5.24 -24.83
C ALA A 251 22.42 -3.76 -25.22
N GLU A 252 23.14 -3.29 -26.25
CA GLU A 252 23.01 -1.94 -26.79
C GLU A 252 21.64 -1.71 -27.44
N SER A 253 21.13 -2.71 -28.18
CA SER A 253 19.79 -2.63 -28.75
C SER A 253 18.69 -2.67 -27.69
N ALA A 254 18.88 -3.48 -26.64
CA ALA A 254 17.98 -3.52 -25.48
C ALA A 254 17.94 -2.18 -24.74
N TYR A 255 19.11 -1.57 -24.51
CA TYR A 255 19.23 -0.26 -23.88
C TYR A 255 18.51 0.82 -24.69
N LYS A 256 18.77 0.88 -26.00
CA LYS A 256 18.17 1.91 -26.88
C LYS A 256 16.64 1.83 -26.87
N ASP A 257 16.09 0.64 -27.05
CA ASP A 257 14.63 0.43 -27.05
C ASP A 257 14.03 0.68 -25.65
N GLY A 258 14.69 0.22 -24.59
CA GLY A 258 14.27 0.48 -23.22
C GLY A 258 14.22 1.97 -22.88
N MET A 259 15.25 2.73 -23.26
CA MET A 259 15.29 4.18 -23.07
C MET A 259 14.24 4.91 -23.88
N GLU A 260 13.98 4.51 -25.13
CA GLU A 260 12.90 5.09 -25.93
C GLU A 260 11.52 4.89 -25.27
N ARG A 261 11.27 3.69 -24.72
CA ARG A 261 10.04 3.41 -23.96
C ARG A 261 9.96 4.21 -22.66
N LEU A 262 11.07 4.31 -21.92
CA LEU A 262 11.15 5.10 -20.68
C LEU A 262 10.89 6.59 -20.94
N GLU A 263 11.53 7.17 -21.95
CA GLU A 263 11.35 8.57 -22.36
C GLU A 263 9.90 8.85 -22.78
N LYS A 264 9.26 7.94 -23.53
CA LYS A 264 7.84 8.05 -23.87
C LYS A 264 6.94 8.04 -22.63
N LEU A 265 7.24 7.19 -21.65
CA LEU A 265 6.47 7.13 -20.40
C LEU A 265 6.66 8.40 -19.56
N VAL A 266 7.89 8.90 -19.46
CA VAL A 266 8.21 10.16 -18.77
C VAL A 266 7.52 11.34 -19.44
N ALA A 267 7.61 11.46 -20.76
CA ALA A 267 6.92 12.51 -21.53
C ALA A 267 5.40 12.43 -21.32
N LYS A 268 4.81 11.23 -21.32
CA LYS A 268 3.38 11.06 -21.02
C LYS A 268 3.01 11.57 -19.62
N LEU A 269 3.87 11.39 -18.63
CA LEU A 269 3.63 11.83 -17.25
C LEU A 269 3.85 13.34 -17.04
N GLN A 270 4.79 13.95 -17.77
CA GLN A 270 5.12 15.38 -17.66
C GLN A 270 4.24 16.27 -18.54
N ASP A 271 4.04 15.86 -19.80
CA ASP A 271 3.36 16.65 -20.83
C ASP A 271 1.90 16.23 -21.03
N GLY A 272 1.51 15.09 -20.47
CA GLY A 272 0.13 14.60 -20.55
C GLY A 272 -0.83 15.58 -19.89
N GLN A 273 -1.88 15.97 -20.62
CA GLN A 273 -2.93 16.78 -20.00
C GLN A 273 -3.63 15.95 -18.93
N PRO A 274 -3.53 16.34 -17.63
CA PRO A 274 -4.16 15.57 -16.58
C PRO A 274 -5.68 15.60 -16.80
N PRO A 275 -6.36 14.46 -16.73
CA PRO A 275 -7.81 14.45 -16.83
C PRO A 275 -8.40 15.27 -15.69
N ARG A 276 -9.50 15.97 -15.97
CA ARG A 276 -10.20 16.75 -14.96
C ARG A 276 -10.87 15.80 -13.98
N LEU A 277 -10.23 15.58 -12.85
CA LEU A 277 -10.83 14.83 -11.74
C LEU A 277 -12.03 15.59 -11.19
N ALA A 278 -13.09 14.87 -10.85
CA ALA A 278 -14.19 15.45 -10.10
C ALA A 278 -13.64 16.07 -8.81
N PRO A 279 -14.07 17.28 -8.39
CA PRO A 279 -13.55 17.90 -7.18
C PRO A 279 -13.75 16.99 -5.96
N GLY A 280 -14.86 16.24 -5.94
CA GLY A 280 -15.24 15.35 -4.85
C GLY A 280 -15.54 16.12 -3.57
N SER A 281 -16.39 15.56 -2.71
CA SER A 281 -16.55 16.05 -1.35
C SER A 281 -16.78 14.87 -0.42
N VAL A 282 -16.18 14.94 0.77
CA VAL A 282 -16.33 13.93 1.81
C VAL A 282 -16.82 14.65 3.05
N ASP A 283 -18.00 14.25 3.53
CA ASP A 283 -18.46 14.65 4.85
C ASP A 283 -17.86 13.69 5.90
N LEU A 284 -17.01 14.23 6.78
CA LEU A 284 -16.37 13.47 7.86
C LEU A 284 -17.29 13.31 9.09
N HIS A 285 -18.52 13.81 9.06
CA HIS A 285 -19.54 13.53 10.07
C HIS A 285 -20.09 12.09 9.91
N THR A 286 -19.24 11.10 10.19
CA THR A 286 -19.53 9.66 10.07
C THR A 286 -20.61 9.15 11.03
N HIS A 287 -21.10 9.99 11.95
CA HIS A 287 -22.20 9.65 12.87
C HIS A 287 -23.55 9.51 12.17
N HIS A 288 -23.70 10.04 10.95
CA HIS A 288 -24.85 9.75 10.11
C HIS A 288 -24.62 8.45 9.37
N PHE A 289 -24.99 7.33 10.00
CA PHE A 289 -25.08 6.07 9.29
C PHE A 289 -26.04 6.24 8.11
N GLY A 290 -25.57 5.92 6.90
CA GLY A 290 -26.42 5.88 5.73
C GLY A 290 -27.59 4.90 5.90
N PRO A 291 -28.49 4.82 4.92
CA PRO A 291 -29.56 3.82 4.93
C PRO A 291 -28.99 2.41 5.18
N SER A 292 -29.70 1.61 5.97
CA SER A 292 -29.26 0.25 6.30
C SER A 292 -28.98 -0.55 5.03
N LEU A 293 -27.90 -1.34 5.05
CA LEU A 293 -27.56 -2.26 3.96
C LEU A 293 -28.58 -3.40 3.96
N LYS A 294 -29.52 -3.34 3.01
CA LYS A 294 -30.64 -4.31 2.95
C LYS A 294 -30.27 -5.62 2.26
N LYS A 295 -29.24 -5.62 1.41
CA LYS A 295 -28.79 -6.83 0.69
C LYS A 295 -27.59 -7.43 1.42
N SER A 296 -27.79 -8.61 1.99
CA SER A 296 -26.78 -9.41 2.68
C SER A 296 -26.80 -10.83 2.12
N SER A 297 -25.66 -11.52 2.14
CA SER A 297 -25.56 -12.94 1.79
C SER A 297 -26.26 -13.86 2.80
N MET A 298 -26.60 -13.36 3.99
CA MET A 298 -27.34 -14.11 5.00
C MET A 298 -28.18 -13.20 5.90
N THR A 299 -29.18 -13.78 6.58
CA THR A 299 -30.02 -13.06 7.54
C THR A 299 -29.31 -12.86 8.88
N SER A 300 -29.80 -11.91 9.69
CA SER A 300 -29.26 -11.69 11.04
C SER A 300 -29.41 -12.93 11.92
N GLU A 301 -30.54 -13.63 11.78
CA GLU A 301 -30.88 -14.84 12.51
C GLU A 301 -29.93 -15.98 12.12
N ALA A 302 -29.67 -16.17 10.83
CA ALA A 302 -28.72 -17.17 10.33
C ALA A 302 -27.29 -16.89 10.83
N TYR A 303 -26.86 -15.62 10.84
CA TYR A 303 -25.54 -15.25 11.38
C TYR A 303 -25.43 -15.55 12.89
N LYS A 304 -26.47 -15.24 13.67
CA LYS A 304 -26.51 -15.55 15.12
C LYS A 304 -26.45 -17.05 15.36
N GLU A 305 -27.18 -17.83 14.56
CA GLU A 305 -27.15 -19.29 14.65
C GLU A 305 -25.76 -19.85 14.34
N ALA A 306 -25.10 -19.37 13.28
CA ALA A 306 -23.72 -19.75 12.97
C ALA A 306 -22.74 -19.42 14.11
N VAL A 307 -22.93 -18.29 14.81
CA VAL A 307 -22.15 -17.93 16.00
C VAL A 307 -22.40 -18.90 17.17
N LEU A 308 -23.64 -19.35 17.37
CA LEU A 308 -23.96 -20.35 18.41
C LEU A 308 -23.32 -21.70 18.08
N GLN A 309 -23.40 -22.15 16.83
CA GLN A 309 -22.75 -23.37 16.38
C GLN A 309 -21.23 -23.32 16.55
N ALA A 310 -20.59 -22.20 16.17
CA ALA A 310 -19.17 -21.97 16.40
C ALA A 310 -18.80 -22.07 17.88
N LYS A 311 -19.64 -21.54 18.78
CA LYS A 311 -19.43 -21.66 20.23
C LYS A 311 -19.51 -23.10 20.73
N GLU A 312 -20.41 -23.91 20.18
CA GLU A 312 -20.49 -25.33 20.55
C GLU A 312 -19.25 -26.10 20.09
N HIS A 313 -18.75 -25.83 18.87
CA HIS A 313 -17.46 -26.40 18.40
C HIS A 313 -16.27 -25.96 19.26
N ILE A 314 -16.24 -24.70 19.74
CA ILE A 314 -15.22 -24.23 20.68
C ILE A 314 -15.30 -24.99 22.02
N LYS A 315 -16.51 -25.18 22.57
CA LYS A 315 -16.72 -25.93 23.82
C LYS A 315 -16.36 -27.41 23.68
N ALA A 316 -16.64 -28.00 22.52
CA ALA A 316 -16.30 -29.39 22.22
C ALA A 316 -14.79 -29.61 22.04
N GLY A 317 -14.02 -28.54 21.83
CA GLY A 317 -12.58 -28.60 21.61
C GLY A 317 -12.19 -28.82 20.14
N ASP A 318 -13.11 -28.65 19.19
CA ASP A 318 -12.85 -28.82 17.76
C ASP A 318 -11.97 -27.69 17.20
N ILE A 319 -12.19 -26.47 17.70
CA ILE A 319 -11.49 -25.25 17.29
C ILE A 319 -11.26 -24.33 18.49
N PHE A 320 -10.20 -23.51 18.45
CA PHE A 320 -9.98 -22.46 19.44
C PHE A 320 -10.75 -21.18 19.10
N GLN A 321 -10.80 -20.85 17.81
CA GLN A 321 -11.44 -19.65 17.27
C GLN A 321 -11.86 -19.91 15.82
N ILE A 322 -12.93 -19.24 15.38
CA ILE A 322 -13.29 -19.12 13.96
C ILE A 322 -13.72 -17.68 13.65
N VAL A 323 -13.37 -17.20 12.47
CA VAL A 323 -13.76 -15.86 11.99
C VAL A 323 -14.87 -16.04 10.96
N LEU A 324 -16.11 -15.89 11.40
CA LEU A 324 -17.28 -15.88 10.52
C LEU A 324 -17.35 -14.55 9.77
N SER A 325 -17.90 -14.59 8.55
CA SER A 325 -18.11 -13.39 7.74
C SER A 325 -19.45 -13.45 7.02
N GLN A 326 -19.94 -12.27 6.63
CA GLN A 326 -21.09 -12.11 5.75
C GLN A 326 -20.81 -10.99 4.76
N ARG A 327 -21.40 -11.08 3.56
CA ARG A 327 -21.22 -10.07 2.51
C ARG A 327 -22.41 -9.13 2.50
N PHE A 328 -22.14 -7.83 2.50
CA PHE A 328 -23.15 -6.81 2.24
C PHE A 328 -22.96 -6.25 0.83
N GLU A 329 -24.06 -5.86 0.20
CA GLU A 329 -24.06 -5.37 -1.17
C GLU A 329 -24.86 -4.08 -1.32
N ARG A 330 -24.35 -3.19 -2.17
CA ARG A 330 -25.03 -1.97 -2.57
C ARG A 330 -24.75 -1.70 -4.04
N ARG A 331 -25.80 -1.39 -4.79
CA ARG A 331 -25.67 -0.85 -6.15
C ARG A 331 -25.32 0.63 -6.06
N THR A 332 -24.34 1.06 -6.85
CA THR A 332 -23.86 2.44 -6.89
C THR A 332 -23.57 2.84 -8.33
N PHE A 333 -23.67 4.14 -8.60
CA PHE A 333 -23.23 4.78 -9.85
C PHE A 333 -21.95 5.58 -9.65
N ALA A 334 -21.38 5.57 -8.45
CA ALA A 334 -20.11 6.22 -8.17
C ALA A 334 -19.00 5.52 -8.97
N ASP A 335 -18.13 6.31 -9.58
CA ASP A 335 -16.91 5.81 -10.18
C ASP A 335 -16.07 5.11 -9.09
N PRO A 336 -15.55 3.89 -9.33
CA PRO A 336 -14.79 3.14 -8.34
C PRO A 336 -13.56 3.88 -7.79
N PHE A 337 -12.91 4.71 -8.60
CA PHE A 337 -11.77 5.50 -8.17
C PHE A 337 -12.20 6.68 -7.30
N GLU A 338 -13.40 7.23 -7.48
CA GLU A 338 -13.96 8.20 -6.52
C GLU A 338 -14.23 7.55 -5.17
N ILE A 339 -14.66 6.28 -5.13
CA ILE A 339 -14.76 5.50 -3.89
C ILE A 339 -13.38 5.37 -3.23
N TYR A 340 -12.34 5.06 -4.02
CA TYR A 340 -10.97 5.02 -3.52
C TYR A 340 -10.50 6.38 -2.97
N ARG A 341 -10.71 7.46 -3.73
CA ARG A 341 -10.37 8.83 -3.32
C ARG A 341 -11.07 9.23 -2.03
N ALA A 342 -12.34 8.89 -1.88
CA ALA A 342 -13.09 9.11 -0.64
C ALA A 342 -12.51 8.28 0.51
N LEU A 343 -12.20 7.00 0.27
CA LEU A 343 -11.65 6.10 1.28
C LEU A 343 -10.30 6.56 1.80
N ARG A 344 -9.43 7.13 0.95
CA ARG A 344 -8.15 7.75 1.34
C ARG A 344 -8.33 8.87 2.36
N VAL A 345 -9.46 9.58 2.32
CA VAL A 345 -9.78 10.69 3.22
C VAL A 345 -10.45 10.16 4.50
N VAL A 346 -11.42 9.27 4.35
CA VAL A 346 -12.24 8.77 5.47
C VAL A 346 -11.45 7.81 6.37
N ASN A 347 -10.74 6.85 5.77
CA ASN A 347 -10.03 5.80 6.50
C ASN A 347 -8.63 5.55 5.91
N PRO A 348 -7.67 6.47 6.05
CA PRO A 348 -6.30 6.22 5.61
C PRO A 348 -5.67 5.11 6.46
N SER A 349 -5.20 4.05 5.81
CA SER A 349 -4.58 2.89 6.46
C SER A 349 -3.18 2.58 5.91
N PRO A 350 -2.38 1.74 6.62
CA PRO A 350 -1.06 1.34 6.15
C PRO A 350 -1.05 0.62 4.79
N TYR A 351 -2.17 0.06 4.34
CA TYR A 351 -2.31 -0.69 3.10
C TYR A 351 -3.56 -0.26 2.33
N MET A 352 -3.44 0.85 1.60
CA MET A 352 -4.46 1.30 0.66
C MET A 352 -4.19 0.67 -0.71
N ALA A 353 -5.24 0.15 -1.34
CA ALA A 353 -5.14 -0.39 -2.69
C ALA A 353 -6.35 0.03 -3.54
N TYR A 354 -6.06 0.55 -4.73
CA TYR A 354 -6.94 0.50 -5.88
C TYR A 354 -6.35 -0.49 -6.85
N LEU A 355 -7.03 -1.59 -7.14
CA LEU A 355 -6.54 -2.64 -8.03
C LEU A 355 -7.65 -2.98 -9.03
N GLN A 356 -7.42 -2.69 -10.30
CA GLN A 356 -8.25 -3.13 -11.40
C GLN A 356 -7.73 -4.48 -11.88
N ALA A 357 -8.61 -5.49 -11.82
CA ALA A 357 -8.42 -6.80 -12.40
C ALA A 357 -9.58 -7.07 -13.35
N ARG A 358 -9.42 -7.99 -14.30
CA ARG A 358 -10.50 -8.32 -15.24
C ARG A 358 -11.72 -8.82 -14.49
N GLY A 359 -12.88 -8.22 -14.76
CA GLY A 359 -14.15 -8.53 -14.11
C GLY A 359 -14.32 -8.01 -12.68
N CYS A 360 -13.32 -7.37 -12.04
CA CYS A 360 -13.52 -6.73 -10.74
C CYS A 360 -12.52 -5.62 -10.40
N ILE A 361 -13.01 -4.57 -9.72
CA ILE A 361 -12.18 -3.52 -9.16
C ILE A 361 -12.18 -3.65 -7.63
N LEU A 362 -10.99 -3.79 -7.05
CA LEU A 362 -10.76 -3.90 -5.62
C LEU A 362 -10.37 -2.52 -5.07
N VAL A 363 -11.19 -2.01 -4.15
CA VAL A 363 -10.93 -0.79 -3.40
C VAL A 363 -10.76 -1.16 -1.94
N ALA A 364 -9.56 -1.01 -1.39
CA ALA A 364 -9.23 -1.48 -0.06
C ALA A 364 -8.50 -0.43 0.78
N SER A 365 -8.76 -0.50 2.08
CA SER A 365 -8.02 0.19 3.13
C SER A 365 -7.81 -0.81 4.26
N SER A 366 -6.72 -1.58 4.18
CA SER A 366 -6.41 -2.63 5.14
C SER A 366 -5.51 -2.12 6.26
N PRO A 367 -5.86 -2.37 7.54
CA PRO A 367 -4.98 -2.10 8.67
C PRO A 367 -3.83 -3.11 8.80
N GLU A 368 -3.93 -4.27 8.16
CA GLU A 368 -3.13 -5.46 8.46
C GLU A 368 -2.41 -6.01 7.22
N ILE A 369 -1.22 -6.59 7.43
CA ILE A 369 -0.53 -7.42 6.42
C ILE A 369 -0.72 -8.89 6.74
N LEU A 370 -0.94 -9.67 5.69
CA LEU A 370 -0.76 -11.12 5.76
C LEU A 370 0.72 -11.45 6.00
N THR A 371 1.59 -11.04 5.06
CA THR A 371 3.02 -11.31 5.12
C THR A 371 3.80 -10.29 4.30
N ARG A 372 4.98 -9.89 4.77
CA ARG A 372 5.96 -9.13 3.99
C ARG A 372 7.29 -9.87 3.97
N VAL A 373 7.84 -10.10 2.79
CA VAL A 373 9.20 -10.65 2.62
C VAL A 373 10.11 -9.57 2.06
N LYS A 374 11.23 -9.31 2.73
CA LYS A 374 12.23 -8.32 2.29
C LYS A 374 13.62 -8.68 2.79
N LYS A 375 14.62 -8.71 1.90
CA LYS A 375 16.02 -9.04 2.22
C LYS A 375 16.13 -10.31 3.09
N ASN A 376 15.45 -11.38 2.66
CA ASN A 376 15.34 -12.66 3.36
C ASN A 376 14.76 -12.58 4.79
N LYS A 377 13.98 -11.53 5.10
CA LYS A 377 13.23 -11.41 6.34
C LYS A 377 11.74 -11.47 6.06
N ILE A 378 11.05 -12.33 6.80
CA ILE A 378 9.59 -12.42 6.80
C ILE A 378 9.06 -11.61 7.98
N MET A 379 8.04 -10.81 7.75
CA MET A 379 7.35 -10.02 8.77
C MET A 379 5.85 -10.25 8.65
N ASN A 380 5.27 -10.76 9.73
CA ASN A 380 3.83 -10.84 9.94
C ASN A 380 3.48 -9.92 11.11
N ARG A 381 2.33 -9.26 11.05
CA ARG A 381 1.83 -8.37 12.10
C ARG A 381 0.39 -8.73 12.42
N PRO A 382 0.15 -9.91 13.06
CA PRO A 382 -1.19 -10.33 13.40
C PRO A 382 -1.83 -9.29 14.32
N LEU A 383 -3.07 -8.91 14.04
CA LEU A 383 -3.87 -8.02 14.87
C LEU A 383 -5.00 -8.81 15.55
N ALA A 384 -5.07 -8.68 16.87
CA ALA A 384 -6.21 -9.14 17.66
C ALA A 384 -6.41 -8.16 18.82
N GLY A 385 -7.66 -7.99 19.24
CA GLY A 385 -8.03 -6.93 20.15
C GLY A 385 -8.38 -5.64 19.44
N THR A 386 -9.63 -5.21 19.59
CA THR A 386 -10.12 -3.92 19.09
C THR A 386 -10.76 -3.14 20.22
N ALA A 387 -10.31 -1.91 20.41
CA ALA A 387 -10.97 -0.94 21.27
C ALA A 387 -11.37 0.28 20.44
N ARG A 388 -12.53 0.88 20.75
CA ARG A 388 -12.91 2.17 20.18
C ARG A 388 -11.90 3.24 20.61
N ARG A 389 -11.71 4.25 19.77
CA ARG A 389 -10.91 5.43 20.15
C ARG A 389 -11.63 6.26 21.22
N GLY A 390 -10.85 6.82 22.14
CA GLY A 390 -11.35 7.77 23.13
C GLY A 390 -11.65 9.14 22.51
N LYS A 391 -12.62 9.86 23.07
CA LYS A 391 -12.95 11.23 22.67
C LYS A 391 -11.89 12.23 23.12
N THR A 392 -11.14 11.90 24.17
CA THR A 392 -10.00 12.68 24.68
C THR A 392 -8.73 11.83 24.77
N PRO A 393 -7.53 12.43 24.83
CA PRO A 393 -6.27 11.69 25.03
C PRO A 393 -6.27 10.81 26.26
N GLU A 394 -6.88 11.27 27.35
CA GLU A 394 -6.97 10.55 28.62
C GLU A 394 -7.93 9.36 28.52
N GLU A 395 -9.06 9.53 27.82
CA GLU A 395 -9.99 8.43 27.56
C GLU A 395 -9.37 7.37 26.64
N ASP A 396 -8.63 7.80 25.61
CA ASP A 396 -7.96 6.91 24.66
C ASP A 396 -6.87 6.08 25.32
N ALA A 397 -6.02 6.72 26.14
CA ALA A 397 -5.01 6.04 26.94
C ALA A 397 -5.62 5.04 27.94
N ARG A 398 -6.81 5.36 28.47
CA ARG A 398 -7.54 4.44 29.35
C ARG A 398 -8.07 3.23 28.60
N PHE A 399 -8.67 3.40 27.42
CA PHE A 399 -9.13 2.28 26.60
C PHE A 399 -7.99 1.38 26.14
N GLU A 400 -6.85 1.97 25.79
CA GLU A 400 -5.62 1.21 25.53
C GLU A 400 -5.19 0.38 26.76
N ALA A 401 -5.13 1.01 27.94
CA ALA A 401 -4.74 0.30 29.17
C ALA A 401 -5.72 -0.81 29.55
N ILE A 402 -7.01 -0.65 29.25
CA ILE A 402 -8.03 -1.71 29.42
C ILE A 402 -7.78 -2.84 28.45
N LEU A 403 -7.58 -2.55 27.15
CA LEU A 403 -7.33 -3.57 26.13
C LEU A 403 -6.07 -4.40 26.43
N LEU A 404 -5.01 -3.75 26.90
CA LEU A 404 -3.74 -4.40 27.27
C LEU A 404 -3.86 -5.31 28.51
N ARG A 405 -4.90 -5.14 29.30
CA ARG A 405 -5.17 -5.94 30.51
C ARG A 405 -6.31 -6.94 30.31
N ASP A 406 -6.94 -6.94 29.14
CA ASP A 406 -8.00 -7.90 28.82
C ASP A 406 -7.37 -9.26 28.52
N GLU A 407 -7.42 -10.15 29.51
CA GLU A 407 -6.85 -11.50 29.43
C GLU A 407 -7.36 -12.29 28.22
N LYS A 408 -8.62 -12.09 27.83
CA LYS A 408 -9.20 -12.75 26.67
C LYS A 408 -8.53 -12.26 25.38
N GLN A 409 -8.43 -10.94 25.21
CA GLN A 409 -7.81 -10.36 24.02
C GLN A 409 -6.32 -10.69 23.92
N CYS A 410 -5.62 -10.69 25.06
CA CYS A 410 -4.22 -11.12 25.12
C CYS A 410 -4.07 -12.61 24.74
N ALA A 411 -4.94 -13.49 25.22
CA ALA A 411 -4.92 -14.91 24.86
C ALA A 411 -5.19 -15.14 23.35
N GLU A 412 -6.20 -14.48 22.79
CA GLU A 412 -6.50 -14.52 21.35
C GLU A 412 -5.30 -14.03 20.52
N HIS A 413 -4.65 -12.94 20.95
CA HIS A 413 -3.47 -12.40 20.27
C HIS A 413 -2.27 -13.34 20.32
N VAL A 414 -1.95 -13.92 21.48
CA VAL A 414 -0.84 -14.88 21.63
C VAL A 414 -1.04 -16.08 20.72
N MET A 415 -2.26 -16.61 20.66
CA MET A 415 -2.60 -17.73 19.77
C MET A 415 -2.32 -17.39 18.28
N LEU A 416 -2.69 -16.20 17.81
CA LEU A 416 -2.40 -15.78 16.43
C LEU A 416 -0.91 -15.58 16.17
N VAL A 417 -0.16 -15.08 17.15
CA VAL A 417 1.31 -14.99 17.06
C VAL A 417 1.92 -16.38 16.93
N ASP A 418 1.45 -17.35 17.71
CA ASP A 418 1.94 -18.73 17.62
C ASP A 418 1.54 -19.41 16.30
N LEU A 419 0.33 -19.14 15.78
CA LEU A 419 -0.05 -19.58 14.43
C LEU A 419 0.90 -19.01 13.37
N GLY A 420 1.16 -17.70 13.40
CA GLY A 420 2.10 -17.06 12.48
C GLY A 420 3.52 -17.61 12.60
N ARG A 421 3.96 -18.00 13.81
CA ARG A 421 5.24 -18.69 14.01
C ARG A 421 5.25 -20.08 13.38
N ASN A 422 4.17 -20.85 13.53
CA ASN A 422 4.04 -22.17 12.93
C ASN A 422 4.04 -22.10 11.40
N ASP A 423 3.34 -21.12 10.82
CA ASP A 423 3.29 -20.95 9.37
C ASP A 423 4.66 -20.60 8.79
N VAL A 424 5.41 -19.69 9.42
CA VAL A 424 6.78 -19.38 8.99
C VAL A 424 7.74 -20.56 9.25
N GLY A 425 7.53 -21.32 10.33
CA GLY A 425 8.37 -22.45 10.72
C GLY A 425 8.31 -23.64 9.76
N LYS A 426 7.23 -23.79 8.97
CA LYS A 426 7.12 -24.86 7.95
C LYS A 426 8.15 -24.69 6.81
N GLU A 427 8.51 -23.46 6.48
CA GLU A 427 9.36 -23.13 5.32
C GLU A 427 10.85 -22.89 5.69
N PHE A 428 11.18 -22.76 6.99
CA PHE A 428 12.53 -22.38 7.43
C PHE A 428 13.05 -23.19 8.62
N LEU A 429 14.32 -23.61 8.52
CA LEU A 429 15.03 -24.37 9.57
C LEU A 429 15.23 -23.59 10.89
N PHE A 430 15.17 -22.25 10.85
CA PHE A 430 15.37 -21.40 12.02
C PHE A 430 14.62 -20.07 11.91
N CYS A 431 13.56 -19.90 12.71
CA CYS A 431 12.85 -18.62 12.83
C CYS A 431 13.14 -17.97 14.19
N ARG A 432 13.80 -16.80 14.18
CA ARG A 432 14.04 -16.02 15.40
C ARG A 432 13.03 -14.88 15.46
N LEU A 433 12.14 -14.91 16.45
CA LEU A 433 11.23 -13.80 16.74
C LEU A 433 12.05 -12.57 17.15
N GLN A 434 12.13 -11.57 16.27
CA GLN A 434 13.01 -10.40 16.48
C GLN A 434 12.37 -9.31 17.33
N LYS A 435 11.05 -9.11 17.24
CA LYS A 435 10.35 -8.02 17.94
C LYS A 435 8.84 -8.22 17.95
N VAL A 436 8.20 -8.04 19.12
CA VAL A 436 6.76 -7.75 19.21
C VAL A 436 6.60 -6.24 19.26
N VAL A 437 5.79 -5.67 18.38
CA VAL A 437 5.53 -4.22 18.31
C VAL A 437 4.03 -3.99 18.33
N LEU A 438 3.55 -3.25 19.33
CA LEU A 438 2.16 -2.80 19.40
C LEU A 438 1.96 -1.65 18.41
N SER A 439 0.98 -1.78 17.51
CA SER A 439 0.58 -0.72 16.58
C SER A 439 -0.80 -0.17 16.93
N LYS A 440 -0.92 1.15 17.09
CA LYS A 440 -2.19 1.86 17.27
C LYS A 440 -2.79 2.17 15.90
N LEU A 441 -4.08 1.90 15.72
CA LEU A 441 -4.82 2.23 14.50
C LEU A 441 -6.02 3.11 14.86
N LYS A 442 -6.41 4.04 13.97
CA LYS A 442 -7.69 4.77 14.12
C LYS A 442 -8.85 3.82 13.79
N SER A 443 -9.83 3.71 14.69
CA SER A 443 -11.15 3.18 14.32
C SER A 443 -11.97 4.28 13.67
N LEU A 444 -12.84 3.90 12.74
CA LEU A 444 -13.87 4.76 12.16
C LEU A 444 -14.87 5.27 13.19
#